data_AF-A0AAN8U3V1-F1
#
_entry.id   AF-A0AAN8U3V1-F1
#
_cell.length_a   1.000
_cell.length_b   1.000
_cell.length_c   1.000
_cell.angle_alpha   90.00
_cell.angle_beta   90.00
_cell.angle_gamma   90.00
#
_symmetry.space_group_name_H-M   'P 1'
#
loop_
_entity.id
_entity.type
_entity.pdbx_description
1 polymer ?
#
loop_
_entity_poly.entity_id
_entity_poly.type
_entity_poly.pdbx_seq_one_letter_code
_entity_poly.pdbx_strand_id
1 'polypeptide(L)' 'MGRWSNASFTMLLKMLKEELLPDGANLPNSYYEAKKIIKELGLSYDKIDACTNNCLLY' A
#
# COMPACT_ATOMS: atom_id res chain seq x y z
N MET A 1 1.88 -1.86 -4.18
CA MET A 1 2.63 -1.03 -3.22
C MET A 1 4.13 -1.31 -3.35
N GLY A 2 4.97 -0.29 -3.24
CA GLY A 2 6.43 -0.33 -3.49
C GLY A 2 7.24 -1.29 -2.60
N ARG A 3 8.58 -1.16 -2.61
CA ARG A 3 9.55 -2.05 -1.92
C ARG A 3 9.53 -1.97 -0.38
N TRP A 4 8.37 -1.69 0.22
CA TRP A 4 8.18 -1.59 1.65
C TRP A 4 8.05 -2.98 2.27
N SER A 5 8.63 -3.18 3.44
CA SER A 5 8.34 -4.38 4.23
C SER A 5 6.96 -4.21 4.89
N ASN A 6 6.30 -5.33 5.17
CA ASN A 6 5.01 -5.30 5.89
C ASN A 6 5.14 -4.57 7.24
N ALA A 7 6.27 -4.75 7.91
CA ALA A 7 6.55 -4.12 9.19
C ALA A 7 6.70 -2.60 9.05
N SER A 8 7.49 -2.12 8.09
CA SER A 8 7.69 -0.67 7.89
C SER A 8 6.40 0.03 7.49
N PHE A 9 5.58 -0.61 6.65
CA PHE A 9 4.29 -0.05 6.25
C PHE A 9 3.30 0.00 7.41
N THR A 10 3.27 -1.05 8.24
CA THR A 10 2.43 -1.07 9.44
C THR A 10 2.85 0.00 10.44
N MET A 11 4.15 0.25 10.59
CA MET A 11 4.65 1.34 11.45
C MET A 11 4.22 2.73 10.93
N LEU A 12 4.28 2.96 9.62
CA LEU A 12 3.77 4.18 9.01
C LEU A 12 2.27 4.37 9.26
N LEU A 13 1.47 3.31 9.11
CA LEU A 13 0.02 3.38 9.36
C LEU A 13 -0.28 3.78 10.81
N LYS A 14 0.49 3.27 11.78
CA LYS A 14 0.37 3.67 13.19
C LYS A 14 0.71 5.13 13.40
N MET A 15 1.87 5.58 12.91
CA MET A 15 2.25 7.00 12.99
C MET A 15 1.18 7.92 12.38
N LEU A 16 0.66 7.58 11.20
CA LEU A 16 -0.39 8.37 10.56
C LEU A 16 -1.65 8.46 11.41
N LYS A 17 -2.05 7.34 12.03
CA LYS A 17 -3.27 7.24 12.82
C LYS A 17 -3.14 7.93 14.19
N GLU A 18 -1.95 7.92 14.79
CA GLU A 18 -1.71 8.44 16.13
C GLU A 18 -1.25 9.90 16.14
N GLU A 19 -0.46 10.33 15.14
CA GLU A 19 0.21 11.65 15.18
C GLU A 19 -0.35 12.64 14.16
N LEU A 20 -0.92 12.17 13.03
CA LEU A 20 -1.22 13.03 11.89
C LEU A 20 -2.71 13.17 11.57
N LEU A 21 -3.51 12.17 11.91
CA LEU A 21 -4.94 12.13 11.56
C LEU A 21 -5.81 12.30 12.80
N PRO A 22 -7.05 12.82 12.62
CA PRO A 22 -8.00 12.93 13.72
C PRO A 22 -8.37 11.55 14.28
N ASP A 23 -8.70 11.52 15.58
CA ASP A 23 -9.24 10.35 16.23
C ASP A 23 -10.46 9.81 15.47
N GLY A 24 -10.45 8.51 15.18
CA GLY A 24 -11.50 7.85 14.40
C GLY A 24 -11.27 7.83 12.89
N ALA A 25 -10.10 8.27 12.40
CA ALA A 25 -9.73 8.07 11.00
C ALA A 25 -9.75 6.58 10.61
N ASN A 26 -10.51 6.28 9.55
CA ASN A 26 -10.69 4.93 9.01
C ASN A 26 -9.46 4.49 8.18
N LEU A 27 -8.34 4.24 8.86
CA LEU A 27 -7.15 3.64 8.27
C LEU A 27 -7.09 2.13 8.52
N PRO A 28 -6.61 1.34 7.54
CA PRO A 28 -6.27 -0.06 7.75
C PRO A 28 -5.18 -0.21 8.80
N ASN A 29 -5.19 -1.31 9.54
CA ASN A 29 -4.24 -1.57 10.63
C ASN A 29 -2.99 -2.32 10.14
N SER A 30 -2.98 -2.78 8.90
CA SER A 30 -1.85 -3.51 8.33
C SER A 30 -1.75 -3.33 6.82
N TYR A 31 -0.58 -3.69 6.30
CA TYR A 31 -0.36 -3.80 4.85
C TYR A 31 -1.39 -4.69 4.16
N TYR A 32 -1.73 -5.84 4.76
CA TYR A 32 -2.66 -6.80 4.16
C TYR A 32 -4.09 -6.27 4.12
N GLU A 33 -4.54 -5.61 5.19
CA GLU A 33 -5.84 -4.94 5.21
C GLU A 33 -5.89 -3.82 4.17
N ALA A 34 -4.85 -2.99 4.11
CA ALA A 34 -4.76 -1.93 3.10
C ALA A 34 -4.84 -2.50 1.67
N LYS A 35 -4.11 -3.58 1.41
CA LYS A 35 -4.12 -4.27 0.11
C LYS A 35 -5.50 -4.87 -0.19
N LYS A 36 -6.18 -5.43 0.81
CA LYS A 36 -7.53 -5.99 0.66
C LYS A 36 -8.54 -4.91 0.30
N ILE A 37 -8.54 -3.78 1.02
CA ILE A 37 -9.43 -2.64 0.74
C ILE A 37 -9.19 -2.10 -0.67
N ILE A 38 -7.94 -1.91 -1.09
CA ILE A 38 -7.60 -1.48 -2.46
C ILE A 38 -8.17 -2.45 -3.50
N LYS A 39 -8.08 -3.76 -3.24
CA LYS A 39 -8.65 -4.78 -4.14
C LYS A 39 -10.17 -4.73 -4.16
N GLU A 40 -10.83 -4.59 -3.01
CA GLU A 40 -12.29 -4.49 -2.89
C GLU A 40 -12.84 -3.22 -3.55
N LEU A 41 -12.07 -2.14 -3.54
CA LEU A 41 -12.39 -0.90 -4.25
C LEU A 41 -12.10 -0.95 -5.76
N GLY A 42 -11.59 -2.08 -6.28
CA GLY A 42 -11.21 -2.21 -7.69
C GLY A 42 -9.99 -1.37 -8.08
N LEU A 43 -9.26 -0.83 -7.11
CA LEU A 43 -8.05 -0.02 -7.29
C LEU A 43 -6.77 -0.86 -7.34
N SER A 44 -6.91 -2.18 -7.41
CA SER A 44 -5.78 -3.06 -7.66
C SER A 44 -5.23 -2.81 -9.06
N TYR A 45 -3.91 -2.81 -9.18
CA TYR A 45 -3.22 -2.67 -10.45
C TYR A 45 -2.33 -3.89 -10.71
N ASP A 46 -2.22 -4.28 -11.97
CA ASP A 46 -1.23 -5.24 -12.39
C ASP A 46 0.13 -4.57 -12.38
N LYS A 47 1.01 -5.08 -11.53
CA LYS A 47 2.38 -4.61 -11.47
C LYS A 47 3.11 -5.21 -12.66
N ILE A 48 3.13 -4.46 -13.76
CA ILE A 48 3.99 -4.78 -14.90
C ILE A 48 5.43 -4.60 -14.40
N ASP A 49 6.18 -5.71 -14.35
CA ASP A 49 7.59 -5.67 -14.02
C ASP A 49 8.31 -5.01 -15.21
N ALA A 50 8.48 -3.70 -15.13
CA ALA A 50 9.32 -2.98 -16.06
C ALA A 50 10.75 -3.45 -15.80
N CYS A 51 11.21 -4.42 -16.58
CA CYS A 51 12.59 -4.85 -16.61
C CYS A 51 13.48 -3.61 -16.66
N THR A 52 14.56 -3.60 -15.87
CA THR A 52 15.48 -2.47 -15.65
C THR A 52 16.01 -1.83 -16.94
N ASN A 53 15.88 -2.53 -18.09
CA ASN A 53 16.31 -2.11 -19.42
C ASN A 53 15.16 -2.03 -20.44
N ASN A 54 14.01 -1.44 -20.10
CA ASN A 54 12.92 -1.15 -21.06
C ASN A 54 12.65 -2.31 -22.06
N CYS A 55 12.36 -3.51 -21.57
CA CYS A 55 11.78 -4.52 -22.45
C CYS A 55 10.42 -3.99 -22.93
N LEU A 56 10.43 -3.40 -24.12
CA LEU A 56 9.24 -3.04 -24.89
C LEU A 56 8.35 -4.28 -24.94
N LEU A 57 7.21 -4.21 -24.25
CA LEU A 57 6.14 -5.17 -24.42
C LEU A 57 5.58 -4.92 -25.83
N TYR A 58 5.89 -5.82 -26.78
CA TYR A 58 5.22 -5.88 -28.07
C TYR A 58 3.84 -6.51 -27.90
#